data_AF-A0A6L3ABS0-F1
#
_entry.id   AF-A0A6L3ABS0-F1
#
_cell.length_a   1.000
_cell.length_b   1.000
_cell.length_c   1.000
_cell.angle_alpha   90.00
_cell.angle_beta   90.00
_cell.angle_gamma   90.00
#
_symmetry.space_group_name_H-M   'P 1'
#
loop_
_entity.id
_entity.type
_entity.pdbx_description
1 polymer ?
#
loop_
_entity_poly.entity_id
_entity_poly.type
_entity_poly.pdbx_seq_one_letter_code
_entity_poly.pdbx_strand_id
1 'polypeptide(L)'
;MTLPVLEQLPPHDIEAEMGCVLLADVDLGAIPAMRDLERRLAYFTVNDLTDRAPIILDEVEGYTPAKSDPGFKPIGPWMVPGTHLPVFSGPSPLDVKCVVTKPGQTPRIRQHDQTTGIIRNPAQVLALLAEKLAANPALDAPDRQRRRHPFALRVGDRFLLPAGSLIFTGTPGGTSIRPPALPEKLRLLLRAGFSMRRARALYVRDCRR
;
A
#
# COMPACT_ATOMS: atom_id res chain seq x y z
N MET A 1 25.48 -28.76 12.45
CA MET A 1 25.63 -27.45 11.79
C MET A 1 24.24 -26.81 11.71
N THR A 2 23.90 -26.02 12.72
CA THR A 2 22.64 -25.25 12.78
C THR A 2 22.79 -24.06 11.84
N LEU A 3 22.09 -24.09 10.71
CA LEU A 3 21.93 -22.91 9.85
C LEU A 3 21.32 -21.78 10.71
N PRO A 4 21.71 -20.51 10.48
CA PRO A 4 21.17 -19.40 11.24
C PRO A 4 19.65 -19.46 11.12
N VAL A 5 18.97 -19.39 12.26
CA VAL A 5 17.55 -19.06 12.33
C VAL A 5 17.45 -17.72 11.62
N LEU A 6 17.04 -17.75 10.34
CA LEU A 6 16.60 -16.57 9.61
C LEU A 6 15.70 -15.83 10.60
N GLU A 7 16.10 -14.61 10.99
CA GLU A 7 15.32 -13.70 11.84
C GLU A 7 13.86 -13.85 11.39
N GLN A 8 13.07 -14.62 12.15
CA GLN A 8 11.76 -15.08 11.69
C GLN A 8 10.93 -13.81 11.51
N LEU A 9 10.67 -13.48 10.26
CA LEU A 9 9.96 -12.27 9.91
C LEU A 9 8.56 -12.45 10.51
N PRO A 10 8.14 -11.61 11.49
CA PRO A 10 6.73 -11.60 11.86
C PRO A 10 5.95 -11.35 10.56
N PRO A 11 4.73 -11.90 10.41
CA PRO A 11 4.03 -11.75 9.14
C PRO A 11 3.68 -10.28 8.86
N HIS A 12 3.89 -9.37 9.81
CA HIS A 12 3.71 -7.93 9.66
C HIS A 12 4.90 -7.25 8.97
N ASP A 13 4.61 -6.63 7.83
CA ASP A 13 5.52 -5.79 7.07
C ASP A 13 5.30 -4.31 7.37
N ILE A 14 6.39 -3.54 7.31
CA ILE A 14 6.38 -2.08 7.38
C ILE A 14 6.55 -1.54 5.96
N GLU A 15 5.69 -0.61 5.58
CA GLU A 15 5.60 -0.03 4.24
C GLU A 15 5.50 1.49 4.42
N ALA A 16 6.64 2.17 4.50
CA ALA A 16 6.63 3.62 4.61
C ALA A 16 6.30 4.23 3.25
N GLU A 17 5.24 5.00 3.17
CA GLU A 17 4.79 5.63 1.92
C GLU A 17 4.58 7.13 2.09
N MET A 18 4.61 7.81 0.95
CA MET A 18 4.07 9.16 0.81
C MET A 18 2.59 9.03 0.41
N GLY A 19 1.69 9.28 1.36
CA GLY A 19 0.27 9.39 1.08
C GLY A 19 -0.09 10.82 0.68
N CYS A 20 -1.22 10.98 -0.02
CA CYS A 20 -1.82 12.29 -0.20
C CYS A 20 -3.31 12.28 0.06
N VAL A 21 -3.84 13.45 0.40
CA VAL A 21 -5.26 13.71 0.61
C VAL A 21 -5.74 14.75 -0.40
N LEU A 22 -6.93 14.54 -0.96
CA LEU A 22 -7.62 15.55 -1.76
C LEU A 22 -8.10 16.71 -0.87
N LEU A 23 -7.72 17.93 -1.21
CA LEU A 23 -8.17 19.16 -0.53
C LEU A 23 -9.46 19.73 -1.15
N ALA A 24 -9.88 19.21 -2.29
CA ALA A 24 -11.09 19.60 -2.99
C ALA A 24 -11.64 18.39 -3.75
N ASP A 25 -12.93 18.40 -4.05
CA ASP A 25 -13.57 17.38 -4.88
C ASP A 25 -12.89 17.30 -6.25
N VAL A 26 -12.71 16.08 -6.75
CA VAL A 26 -12.15 15.81 -8.07
C VAL A 26 -13.16 15.07 -8.92
N ASP A 27 -13.50 15.65 -10.07
CA ASP A 27 -14.31 15.00 -11.09
C ASP A 27 -13.47 13.93 -11.80
N LEU A 28 -13.87 12.66 -11.63
CA LEU A 28 -13.18 11.53 -12.27
C LEU A 28 -13.34 11.53 -13.80
N GLY A 29 -14.31 12.27 -14.35
CA GLY A 29 -14.44 12.51 -15.78
C GLY A 29 -13.56 13.66 -16.31
N ALA A 30 -12.95 14.45 -15.42
CA ALA A 30 -12.15 15.62 -15.77
C ALA A 30 -10.96 15.80 -14.81
N ILE A 31 -10.14 14.75 -14.70
CA ILE A 31 -8.97 14.72 -13.80
C ILE A 31 -7.94 15.76 -14.29
N PRO A 32 -7.54 16.73 -13.44
CA PRO A 32 -6.53 17.72 -13.81
C PRO A 32 -5.17 17.08 -14.10
N ALA A 33 -4.34 17.77 -14.89
CA ALA A 33 -2.93 17.40 -15.03
C ALA A 33 -2.24 17.39 -13.65
N MET A 34 -1.23 16.53 -13.47
CA MET A 34 -0.58 16.33 -12.16
C MET A 34 -0.12 17.65 -11.50
N ARG A 35 0.43 18.58 -12.28
CA ARG A 35 0.87 19.90 -11.78
C ARG A 35 -0.27 20.72 -11.17
N ASP A 36 -1.46 20.66 -11.74
CA ASP A 36 -2.64 21.38 -11.24
C ASP A 36 -3.33 20.60 -10.12
N LEU A 37 -3.36 19.26 -10.23
CA LEU A 37 -3.86 18.39 -9.18
C LEU A 37 -3.05 18.55 -7.89
N GLU A 38 -1.72 18.69 -7.98
CA GLU A 38 -0.83 18.85 -6.82
C GLU A 38 -1.17 20.07 -5.97
N ARG A 39 -1.74 21.12 -6.57
CA ARG A 39 -2.25 22.29 -5.83
C ARG A 39 -3.50 21.99 -5.00
N ARG A 40 -4.17 20.88 -5.30
CA ARG A 40 -5.36 20.36 -4.62
C ARG A 40 -5.03 19.15 -3.74
N LEU A 41 -3.75 18.88 -3.50
CA LEU A 41 -3.27 17.80 -2.63
C LEU A 41 -2.60 18.36 -1.39
N ALA A 42 -2.67 17.61 -0.30
CA ALA A 42 -1.68 17.68 0.77
C ALA A 42 -1.04 16.30 0.98
N TYR A 43 0.25 16.29 1.27
CA TYR A 43 1.07 15.10 1.45
C TYR A 43 1.29 14.80 2.92
N PHE A 44 1.41 13.53 3.26
CA PHE A 44 1.73 13.06 4.61
C PHE A 44 2.48 11.74 4.54
N THR A 45 3.18 11.39 5.61
CA THR A 45 3.76 10.06 5.76
C THR A 45 2.73 9.08 6.30
N VAL A 46 2.75 7.87 5.77
CA VAL A 46 1.92 6.75 6.22
C VAL A 46 2.79 5.50 6.33
N ASN A 47 2.46 4.63 7.28
CA ASN A 47 2.95 3.26 7.26
C ASN A 47 1.79 2.33 6.86
N ASP A 48 1.82 1.79 5.65
CA ASP A 48 0.83 0.85 5.13
C ASP A 48 1.12 -0.57 5.62
N LEU A 49 0.98 -0.77 6.94
CA LEU A 49 1.27 -2.06 7.58
C LEU A 49 0.47 -3.19 6.91
N THR A 50 1.16 -4.33 6.75
CA THR A 50 0.60 -5.50 6.07
C THR A 50 0.86 -6.79 6.84
N ASP A 51 -0.18 -7.50 7.24
CA ASP A 51 -0.07 -8.94 7.54
C ASP A 51 0.06 -9.70 6.22
N ARG A 52 1.24 -10.24 5.91
CA ARG A 52 1.49 -11.01 4.69
C ARG A 52 0.80 -12.36 4.68
N ALA A 53 0.39 -12.90 5.83
CA ALA A 53 -0.13 -14.27 5.90
C ALA A 53 -1.39 -14.46 5.03
N PRO A 54 -2.42 -13.60 5.07
CA PRO A 54 -3.56 -13.70 4.17
C PRO A 54 -3.17 -13.66 2.68
N ILE A 55 -2.24 -12.78 2.29
CA ILE A 55 -1.78 -12.65 0.88
C ILE A 55 -1.03 -13.92 0.44
N ILE A 56 -0.19 -14.49 1.32
CA ILE A 56 0.55 -15.72 1.02
C ILE A 56 -0.42 -16.90 0.82
N LEU A 57 -1.50 -16.95 1.60
CA LEU A 57 -2.49 -18.03 1.52
C LEU A 57 -3.42 -17.85 0.31
N ASP A 58 -3.83 -16.61 0.04
CA ASP A 58 -4.72 -16.23 -1.06
C ASP A 58 -4.24 -14.93 -1.70
N GLU A 59 -3.65 -15.02 -2.90
CA GLU A 59 -3.08 -13.87 -3.60
C GLU A 59 -4.16 -12.93 -4.18
N VAL A 60 -5.42 -13.37 -4.25
CA VAL A 60 -6.53 -12.59 -4.83
C VAL A 60 -7.29 -11.88 -3.72
N GLU A 61 -7.79 -12.63 -2.74
CA GLU A 61 -8.66 -12.09 -1.69
C GLU A 61 -7.89 -11.69 -0.41
N GLY A 62 -6.63 -12.10 -0.28
CA GLY A 62 -5.83 -11.88 0.94
C GLY A 62 -5.43 -10.43 1.20
N TYR A 63 -5.45 -9.55 0.19
CA TYR A 63 -5.02 -8.15 0.36
C TYR A 63 -5.90 -7.35 1.31
N THR A 64 -7.22 -7.55 1.27
CA THR A 64 -8.16 -6.84 2.15
C THR A 64 -7.89 -7.16 3.63
N PRO A 65 -7.96 -8.42 4.09
CA PRO A 65 -7.68 -8.75 5.48
C PRO A 65 -6.23 -8.46 5.88
N ALA A 66 -5.28 -8.49 4.94
CA ALA A 66 -3.88 -8.17 5.22
C ALA A 66 -3.62 -6.72 5.62
N LYS A 67 -4.46 -5.76 5.18
CA LYS A 67 -4.19 -4.32 5.30
C LYS A 67 -5.25 -3.53 6.07
N SER A 68 -6.33 -4.18 6.51
CA SER A 68 -7.52 -3.51 7.04
C SER A 68 -7.67 -3.56 8.56
N ASP A 69 -6.75 -4.20 9.28
CA ASP A 69 -6.83 -4.30 10.74
C ASP A 69 -6.70 -2.91 11.40
N PRO A 70 -7.47 -2.64 12.48
CA PRO A 70 -7.34 -1.38 13.23
C PRO A 70 -5.90 -1.11 13.65
N GLY A 71 -5.39 0.08 13.31
CA GLY A 71 -4.01 0.47 13.57
C GLY A 71 -3.01 0.15 12.44
N PHE A 72 -3.43 -0.43 11.32
CA PHE A 72 -2.54 -0.74 10.19
C PHE A 72 -2.26 0.46 9.25
N LYS A 73 -2.77 1.64 9.58
CA LYS A 73 -2.59 2.88 8.80
C LYS A 73 -2.25 4.07 9.70
N PRO A 74 -1.18 4.04 10.50
CA PRO A 74 -0.74 5.25 11.19
C PRO A 74 -0.31 6.29 10.15
N ILE A 75 -0.92 7.46 10.24
CA ILE A 75 -0.78 8.59 9.31
C ILE A 75 -0.33 9.82 10.10
N GLY A 76 0.46 10.68 9.47
CA GLY A 76 0.89 11.95 10.03
C GLY A 76 2.40 11.98 10.23
N PRO A 77 2.94 12.83 11.13
CA PRO A 77 2.20 13.64 12.12
C PRO A 77 1.49 14.88 11.57
N TRP A 78 1.88 15.41 10.40
CA TRP A 78 1.27 16.59 9.78
C TRP A 78 1.03 16.38 8.29
N MET A 79 0.19 17.23 7.71
CA MET A 79 -0.04 17.32 6.27
C MET A 79 0.65 18.56 5.71
N VAL A 80 1.29 18.43 4.56
CA VAL A 80 1.96 19.54 3.86
C VAL A 80 1.25 19.79 2.54
N PRO A 81 0.70 20.99 2.29
CA PRO A 81 0.08 21.32 1.00
C PRO A 81 1.06 21.11 -0.16
N GLY A 82 0.59 20.54 -1.27
CA GLY A 82 1.42 20.29 -2.45
C GLY A 82 1.96 21.57 -3.11
N THR A 83 1.33 22.71 -2.84
CA THR A 83 1.88 24.04 -3.19
C THR A 83 3.19 24.37 -2.47
N HIS A 84 3.42 23.79 -1.29
CA HIS A 84 4.66 23.95 -0.51
C HIS A 84 5.62 22.77 -0.69
N LEU A 85 5.11 21.60 -1.07
CA LEU A 85 5.89 20.39 -1.32
C LEU A 85 5.47 19.75 -2.65
N PRO A 86 6.02 20.20 -3.78
CA PRO A 86 5.71 19.63 -5.09
C PRO A 86 6.44 18.29 -5.27
N VAL A 87 5.81 17.19 -4.84
CA VAL A 87 6.38 15.83 -4.86
C VAL A 87 6.60 15.32 -6.29
N PHE A 88 5.67 15.60 -7.19
CA PHE A 88 5.68 15.07 -8.56
C PHE A 88 5.97 16.13 -9.62
N SER A 89 5.67 17.41 -9.37
CA SER A 89 6.02 18.50 -10.30
C SER A 89 7.27 19.28 -9.89
N GLY A 90 7.86 18.95 -8.75
CA GLY A 90 9.05 19.62 -8.23
C GLY A 90 10.36 19.16 -8.90
N PRO A 91 11.45 19.92 -8.69
CA PRO A 91 12.74 19.65 -9.33
C PRO A 91 13.55 18.54 -8.67
N SER A 92 13.15 18.05 -7.48
CA SER A 92 13.96 17.14 -6.68
C SER A 92 13.12 15.99 -6.10
N PRO A 93 13.63 14.74 -6.16
CA PRO A 93 13.01 13.63 -5.47
C PRO A 93 13.08 13.83 -3.95
N LEU A 94 12.13 13.22 -3.24
CA LEU A 94 12.12 13.18 -1.78
C LEU A 94 12.47 11.78 -1.30
N ASP A 95 13.28 11.70 -0.25
CA ASP A 95 13.57 10.42 0.41
C ASP A 95 12.39 9.97 1.27
N VAL A 96 12.00 8.70 1.10
CA VAL A 96 11.04 7.99 1.94
C VAL A 96 11.81 6.94 2.73
N LYS A 97 11.94 7.18 4.04
CA LYS A 97 12.80 6.38 4.92
C LYS A 97 12.03 5.86 6.13
N CYS A 98 12.20 4.58 6.42
CA CYS A 98 11.73 3.96 7.65
C CYS A 98 12.92 3.54 8.52
N VAL A 99 12.94 3.99 9.76
CA VAL A 99 13.90 3.59 10.78
C VAL A 99 13.15 2.89 11.91
N VAL A 100 13.59 1.69 12.26
CA VAL A 100 13.02 0.91 13.35
C VAL A 100 14.01 0.87 14.50
N THR A 101 13.53 1.22 15.68
CA THR A 101 14.31 1.17 16.93
C THR A 101 13.61 0.20 17.87
N LYS A 102 14.39 -0.76 18.40
CA LYS A 102 13.94 -1.65 19.48
C LYS A 102 14.58 -1.20 20.79
N PRO A 103 13.90 -1.28 21.95
CA PRO A 103 14.51 -0.96 23.23
C PRO A 103 15.86 -1.67 23.42
N GLY A 104 16.89 -0.90 23.77
CA GLY A 104 18.25 -1.42 23.97
C GLY A 104 19.02 -1.78 22.69
N GLN A 105 18.51 -1.45 21.50
CA GLN A 105 19.19 -1.73 20.22
C GLN A 105 19.44 -0.45 19.42
N THR A 106 20.52 -0.43 18.65
CA THR A 106 20.80 0.66 17.70
C THR A 106 19.69 0.74 16.64
N PRO A 107 19.22 1.94 16.28
CA PRO A 107 18.26 2.13 15.20
C PRO A 107 18.73 1.47 13.90
N ARG A 108 17.82 0.76 13.21
CA ARG A 108 18.10 0.12 11.92
C ARG A 108 17.24 0.74 10.83
N ILE A 109 17.85 1.07 9.70
CA ILE A 109 17.13 1.49 8.50
C ILE A 109 16.46 0.26 7.91
N ARG A 110 15.13 0.28 7.81
CA ARG A 110 14.33 -0.80 7.22
C ARG A 110 13.91 -0.52 5.79
N GLN A 111 13.74 0.74 5.44
CA GLN A 111 13.41 1.20 4.10
C GLN A 111 14.13 2.53 3.87
N HIS A 112 14.66 2.71 2.67
CA HIS A 112 15.23 3.97 2.22
C HIS A 112 15.17 3.99 0.69
N ASP A 113 14.22 4.75 0.17
CA ASP A 113 13.98 4.91 -1.26
C ASP A 113 13.52 6.35 -1.54
N GLN A 114 13.22 6.67 -2.79
CA GLN A 114 12.87 8.00 -3.26
C GLN A 114 11.53 8.03 -3.96
N THR A 115 10.89 9.20 -3.99
CA THR A 115 9.60 9.39 -4.71
C THR A 115 9.70 9.13 -6.21
N THR A 116 10.90 9.12 -6.80
CA THR A 116 11.16 8.66 -8.17
C THR A 116 10.89 7.17 -8.38
N GLY A 117 10.90 6.36 -7.32
CA GLY A 117 10.51 4.95 -7.35
C GLY A 117 8.99 4.72 -7.39
N ILE A 118 8.18 5.77 -7.28
CA ILE A 118 6.71 5.67 -7.37
C ILE A 118 6.31 5.39 -8.82
N ILE A 119 5.63 4.25 -9.04
CA ILE A 119 5.25 3.78 -10.38
C ILE A 119 4.14 4.65 -10.99
N ARG A 120 3.21 5.14 -10.16
CA ARG A 120 2.06 5.95 -10.61
C ARG A 120 1.85 7.15 -9.70
N ASN A 121 1.81 8.32 -10.30
CA ASN A 121 1.43 9.54 -9.59
C ASN A 121 -0.09 9.56 -9.29
N PRO A 122 -0.57 10.45 -8.41
CA PRO A 122 -1.99 10.54 -8.05
C PRO A 122 -2.92 10.72 -9.24
N ALA A 123 -2.57 11.53 -10.24
CA ALA A 123 -3.41 11.73 -11.42
C ALA A 123 -3.60 10.40 -12.21
N GLN A 124 -2.53 9.61 -12.33
CA GLN A 124 -2.60 8.28 -12.97
C GLN A 124 -3.39 7.27 -12.14
N VAL A 125 -3.30 7.32 -10.80
CA VAL A 125 -4.12 6.47 -9.92
C VAL A 125 -5.61 6.80 -10.07
N LEU A 126 -5.95 8.10 -10.11
CA LEU A 126 -7.32 8.55 -10.33
C LEU A 126 -7.83 8.15 -11.73
N ALA A 127 -6.99 8.23 -12.76
CA ALA A 127 -7.36 7.81 -14.10
C ALA A 127 -7.69 6.31 -14.16
N LEU A 128 -6.87 5.47 -13.52
CA LEU A 128 -7.16 4.04 -13.40
C LEU A 128 -8.44 3.75 -12.61
N LEU A 129 -8.72 4.53 -11.57
CA LEU A 129 -9.97 4.42 -10.82
C LEU A 129 -11.17 4.77 -11.70
N ALA A 130 -11.07 5.86 -12.48
CA ALA A 130 -12.09 6.29 -13.42
C ALA A 130 -12.35 5.21 -14.50
N GLU A 131 -11.30 4.63 -15.08
CA GLU A 131 -11.40 3.52 -16.04
C GLU A 131 -12.11 2.30 -15.43
N LYS A 132 -11.72 1.91 -14.21
CA LYS A 132 -12.35 0.78 -13.51
C LYS A 132 -13.83 1.04 -13.22
N LEU A 133 -14.18 2.26 -12.80
CA LEU A 133 -15.57 2.65 -12.56
C LEU A 133 -16.40 2.68 -13.85
N ALA A 134 -15.83 3.17 -14.95
CA ALA A 134 -16.49 3.15 -16.25
C ALA A 134 -16.76 1.71 -16.72
N ALA A 135 -15.80 0.80 -16.52
CA ALA A 135 -15.94 -0.62 -16.85
C ALA A 135 -16.90 -1.37 -15.91
N ASN A 136 -16.97 -0.97 -14.64
CA ASN A 136 -17.82 -1.58 -13.64
C ASN A 136 -18.35 -0.55 -12.63
N PRO A 137 -19.47 0.13 -12.94
CA PRO A 137 -20.06 1.12 -12.03
C PRO A 137 -20.50 0.54 -10.68
N ALA A 138 -20.70 -0.79 -10.59
CA ALA A 138 -21.05 -1.46 -9.33
C ALA A 138 -19.88 -1.50 -8.33
N LEU A 139 -18.67 -1.08 -8.71
CA LEU A 139 -17.55 -0.92 -7.77
C LEU A 139 -17.82 0.13 -6.69
N ASP A 140 -18.59 1.17 -7.00
CA ASP A 140 -19.00 2.23 -6.07
C ASP A 140 -20.39 1.95 -5.44
N ALA A 141 -21.04 0.85 -5.83
CA ALA A 141 -22.32 0.49 -5.23
C ALA A 141 -22.11 -0.16 -3.86
N PRO A 142 -23.00 0.11 -2.88
CA PRO A 142 -23.02 -0.68 -1.68
C PRO A 142 -23.32 -2.14 -2.04
N ASP A 143 -22.50 -3.06 -1.53
CA ASP A 143 -22.80 -4.49 -1.61
C ASP A 143 -24.14 -4.76 -0.88
N ARG A 144 -24.87 -5.80 -1.29
CA ARG A 144 -26.08 -6.33 -0.61
C ARG A 144 -25.87 -6.51 0.89
N GLN A 145 -24.64 -6.79 1.33
CA GLN A 145 -24.28 -6.94 2.74
C GLN A 145 -23.74 -5.65 3.39
N ARG A 146 -23.80 -4.50 2.69
CA ARG A 146 -23.25 -3.19 3.10
C ARG A 146 -21.77 -3.20 3.51
N ARG A 147 -21.00 -4.17 3.02
CA ARG A 147 -19.56 -4.27 3.27
C ARG A 147 -18.73 -3.38 2.35
N ARG A 148 -19.30 -2.94 1.23
CA ARG A 148 -18.73 -1.93 0.36
C ARG A 148 -19.45 -0.61 0.62
N HIS A 149 -18.70 0.45 0.80
CA HIS A 149 -19.22 1.79 0.95
C HIS A 149 -18.92 2.56 -0.33
N PRO A 150 -19.88 3.36 -0.85
CA PRO A 150 -19.58 4.27 -1.93
C PRO A 150 -18.44 5.18 -1.51
N PHE A 151 -17.45 5.31 -2.38
CA PHE A 151 -16.30 6.18 -2.17
C PHE A 151 -16.37 7.43 -3.04
N ALA A 152 -17.19 7.43 -4.10
CA ALA A 152 -17.46 8.60 -4.91
C ALA A 152 -18.87 9.18 -4.63
N LEU A 153 -18.99 10.50 -4.77
CA LEU A 153 -20.27 11.21 -4.80
C LEU A 153 -20.79 11.20 -6.24
N ARG A 154 -22.06 10.81 -6.41
CA ARG A 154 -22.72 10.86 -7.73
C ARG A 154 -23.43 12.20 -7.90
N VAL A 155 -23.03 12.96 -8.92
CA VAL A 155 -23.65 14.25 -9.29
C VAL A 155 -24.10 14.20 -10.74
N GLY A 156 -25.35 13.80 -10.94
CA GLY A 156 -25.86 13.41 -12.27
C GLY A 156 -25.14 12.15 -12.75
N ASP A 157 -24.56 12.22 -13.95
CA ASP A 157 -23.79 11.14 -14.56
C ASP A 157 -22.30 11.16 -14.20
N ARG A 158 -21.89 12.07 -13.29
CA ARG A 158 -20.49 12.24 -12.90
C ARG A 158 -20.19 11.58 -11.57
N PHE A 159 -18.97 11.09 -11.44
CA PHE A 159 -18.39 10.59 -10.20
C PHE A 159 -17.38 11.61 -9.68
N LEU A 160 -17.66 12.17 -8.51
CA LEU A 160 -16.75 13.07 -7.81
C LEU A 160 -16.08 12.31 -6.67
N LEU A 161 -14.76 12.28 -6.63
CA LEU A 161 -14.04 11.81 -5.46
C LEU A 161 -13.98 12.98 -4.44
N PRO A 162 -14.55 12.84 -3.24
CA PRO A 162 -14.71 13.97 -2.33
C PRO A 162 -13.39 14.42 -1.73
N ALA A 163 -13.31 15.69 -1.37
CA ALA A 163 -12.29 16.22 -0.47
C ALA A 163 -12.18 15.36 0.80
N GLY A 164 -10.96 15.11 1.26
CA GLY A 164 -10.66 14.19 2.35
C GLY A 164 -10.35 12.76 1.90
N SER A 165 -10.56 12.41 0.63
CA SER A 165 -10.16 11.10 0.10
C SER A 165 -8.65 10.92 0.12
N LEU A 166 -8.19 9.76 0.62
CA LEU A 166 -6.78 9.41 0.72
C LEU A 166 -6.34 8.58 -0.48
N ILE A 167 -5.16 8.89 -1.00
CA ILE A 167 -4.53 8.18 -2.11
C ILE A 167 -3.16 7.70 -1.64
N PHE A 168 -2.92 6.39 -1.75
CA PHE A 168 -1.63 5.77 -1.49
C PHE A 168 -1.04 5.33 -2.82
N THR A 169 0.11 5.90 -3.17
CA THR A 169 0.78 5.64 -4.46
C THR A 169 1.73 4.43 -4.41
N GLY A 170 1.78 3.75 -3.25
CA GLY A 170 2.61 2.59 -3.01
C GLY A 170 3.98 2.94 -2.44
N THR A 171 4.62 1.93 -1.87
CA THR A 171 5.95 2.01 -1.27
C THR A 171 7.02 2.06 -2.36
N PRO A 172 7.84 3.12 -2.43
CA PRO A 172 8.98 3.13 -3.34
C PRO A 172 9.98 2.03 -2.93
N GLY A 173 10.40 1.21 -3.89
CA GLY A 173 11.31 0.07 -3.66
C GLY A 173 10.65 -1.26 -3.33
N GLY A 174 9.32 -1.26 -3.15
CA GLY A 174 8.57 -2.44 -2.75
C GLY A 174 8.68 -2.72 -1.25
N THR A 175 8.35 -3.95 -0.89
CA THR A 175 8.05 -4.34 0.49
C THR A 175 9.30 -4.72 1.27
N SER A 176 9.34 -4.47 2.60
CA SER A 176 10.52 -4.82 3.39
C SER A 176 10.74 -6.33 3.54
N ILE A 177 9.67 -7.13 3.36
CA ILE A 177 9.75 -8.59 3.28
C ILE A 177 10.08 -9.04 1.85
N ARG A 178 11.16 -9.81 1.73
CA ARG A 178 11.55 -10.48 0.48
C ARG A 178 10.99 -11.91 0.44
N PRO A 179 10.60 -12.42 -0.73
CA PRO A 179 10.18 -13.81 -0.87
C PRO A 179 11.34 -14.77 -0.48
N PRO A 180 11.02 -15.97 0.02
CA PRO A 180 12.04 -16.96 0.35
C PRO A 180 12.90 -17.31 -0.86
N ALA A 181 14.17 -17.63 -0.63
CA ALA A 181 15.10 -18.00 -1.68
C ALA A 181 14.67 -19.32 -2.36
N LEU A 182 15.12 -19.55 -3.60
CA LEU A 182 14.75 -20.75 -4.38
C LEU A 182 14.99 -22.08 -3.64
N PRO A 183 16.12 -22.29 -2.92
CA PRO A 183 16.34 -23.53 -2.17
C PRO A 183 15.32 -23.71 -1.04
N GLU A 184 14.91 -22.62 -0.41
CA GLU A 184 13.92 -22.65 0.66
C GLU A 184 12.52 -22.92 0.12
N LYS A 185 12.16 -22.34 -1.03
CA LYS A 185 10.92 -22.68 -1.76
C LYS A 185 10.85 -24.17 -2.09
N LEU A 186 11.96 -24.75 -2.59
CA LEU A 186 12.03 -26.18 -2.89
C LEU A 186 11.90 -27.04 -1.63
N ARG A 187 12.57 -26.64 -0.53
CA ARG A 187 12.45 -27.33 0.77
C ARG A 187 11.03 -27.31 1.30
N LEU A 188 10.34 -26.16 1.20
CA LEU A 188 8.94 -26.01 1.61
C LEU A 188 8.03 -26.89 0.75
N LEU A 189 8.27 -26.96 -0.57
CA LEU A 189 7.51 -27.79 -1.49
C LEU A 189 7.68 -29.28 -1.18
N LEU A 190 8.90 -29.74 -0.90
CA LEU A 190 9.19 -31.12 -0.51
C LEU A 190 8.50 -31.48 0.82
N ARG A 191 8.64 -30.64 1.85
CA ARG A 191 7.98 -30.84 3.16
C ARG A 191 6.45 -30.84 3.05
N ALA A 192 5.91 -30.15 2.05
CA ALA A 192 4.49 -30.05 1.78
C ALA A 192 3.94 -31.19 0.89
N GLY A 193 4.78 -32.14 0.48
CA GLY A 193 4.39 -33.22 -0.43
C GLY A 193 4.02 -32.70 -1.83
N PHE A 194 4.80 -31.76 -2.36
CA PHE A 194 4.60 -31.09 -3.66
C PHE A 194 3.29 -30.32 -3.82
N SER A 195 2.62 -30.00 -2.71
CA SER A 195 1.41 -29.16 -2.71
C SER A 195 1.75 -27.70 -2.41
N MET A 196 1.52 -26.81 -3.37
CA MET A 196 1.73 -25.37 -3.21
C MET A 196 0.89 -24.78 -2.05
N ARG A 197 -0.38 -25.20 -1.92
CA ARG A 197 -1.25 -24.77 -0.82
C ARG A 197 -0.67 -25.15 0.54
N ARG A 198 -0.20 -26.39 0.69
CA ARG A 198 0.43 -26.86 1.94
C ARG A 198 1.77 -26.17 2.19
N ALA A 199 2.55 -25.89 1.14
CA ALA A 199 3.82 -25.17 1.26
C ALA A 199 3.64 -23.74 1.76
N ARG A 200 2.62 -23.02 1.24
CA ARG A 200 2.22 -21.68 1.71
C ARG A 200 1.78 -21.70 3.18
N ALA A 201 0.91 -22.64 3.58
CA ALA A 201 0.48 -22.78 4.97
C ALA A 201 1.64 -23.13 5.92
N LEU A 202 2.55 -23.99 5.46
CA LEU A 202 3.75 -24.38 6.20
C LEU A 202 4.68 -23.17 6.42
N TYR A 203 4.88 -22.35 5.39
CA TYR A 203 5.68 -21.13 5.47
C TYR A 203 5.11 -20.15 6.50
N VAL A 204 3.81 -19.83 6.41
CA VAL A 204 3.15 -18.96 7.39
C VAL A 204 3.29 -19.47 8.82
N ARG A 205 3.16 -20.78 9.02
CA ARG A 205 3.33 -21.41 10.35
C ARG A 205 4.76 -21.29 10.86
N ASP A 206 5.74 -21.51 10.00
CA ASP A 206 7.16 -21.45 10.37
C ASP A 206 7.62 -20.00 10.67
N CYS A 207 6.99 -18.98 10.07
CA CYS A 207 7.23 -17.55 10.37
C CYS A 207 6.61 -17.07 11.69
N ARG A 208 5.60 -17.78 12.22
CA ARG A 208 4.89 -17.41 13.47
C ARG A 208 5.48 -18.05 14.74
N ARG A 209 6.41 -18.99 14.57
CA ARG A 209 7.15 -19.63 15.68
C ARG A 209 8.36 -18.81 16.05
#